data_AF-A0A962VI17-F1
#
_entry.id   AF-A0A962VI17-F1
#
_cell.length_a   1.000
_cell.length_b   1.000
_cell.length_c   1.000
_cell.angle_alpha   90.00
_cell.angle_beta   90.00
_cell.angle_gamma   90.00
#
_symmetry.space_group_name_H-M   'P 1'
#
loop_
_entity.id
_entity.type
_entity.pdbx_description
1 polymer ?
#
loop_
_entity_poly.entity_id
_entity_poly.type
_entity_poly.pdbx_seq_one_letter_code
_entity_poly.pdbx_strand_id
1 'polypeptide(L)'
;IRVAGMAEISGYDLSLRPKQRRTLEFVVRDLYPRGGNVSQAVFWTGLRPMTPDGTPVVGPSTYRNLYLNTGHGTLGWTMGPGSGRLLANLISGQDASIPLSGLTMDRYLDKAA
;
A
#
# COMPACT_ATOMS: atom_id res chain seq x y z
N ILE A 1 -11.57 6.17 17.69
CA ILE A 1 -10.77 4.98 17.31
C ILE A 1 -10.99 4.70 15.83
N ARG A 2 -9.94 4.31 15.08
CA ARG A 2 -10.08 3.77 13.72
C ARG A 2 -9.94 2.25 13.78
N VAL A 3 -10.88 1.53 13.17
CA VAL A 3 -10.87 0.07 13.11
C VAL A 3 -10.76 -0.33 11.65
N ALA A 4 -9.84 -1.24 11.37
CA ALA A 4 -9.62 -1.83 10.06
C ALA A 4 -9.22 -3.30 10.24
N GLY A 5 -9.20 -4.07 9.16
CA GLY A 5 -8.87 -5.50 9.24
C GLY A 5 -9.34 -6.34 8.06
N MET A 6 -10.03 -5.73 7.08
CA MET A 6 -10.47 -6.42 5.87
C MET A 6 -9.52 -6.12 4.71
N ALA A 7 -9.18 -7.16 3.95
CA ALA A 7 -8.41 -7.11 2.72
C ALA A 7 -8.97 -8.15 1.75
N GLU A 8 -9.16 -7.77 0.49
CA GLU A 8 -9.93 -8.56 -0.47
C GLU A 8 -9.33 -8.43 -1.86
N ILE A 9 -9.44 -9.49 -2.66
CA ILE A 9 -9.13 -9.47 -4.09
C ILE A 9 -10.46 -9.28 -4.82
N SER A 10 -10.83 -8.01 -5.05
CA SER A 10 -12.13 -7.61 -5.62
C SER A 10 -12.00 -6.67 -6.82
N GLY A 11 -10.82 -6.64 -7.45
CA GLY A 11 -10.52 -5.67 -8.51
C GLY A 11 -10.56 -4.23 -8.01
N TYR A 12 -11.26 -3.36 -8.73
CA TYR A 12 -11.45 -1.94 -8.40
C TYR A 12 -12.78 -1.66 -7.67
N ASP A 13 -13.47 -2.70 -7.18
CA ASP A 13 -14.73 -2.52 -6.46
C ASP A 13 -14.52 -1.79 -5.12
N LEU A 14 -15.26 -0.70 -4.94
CA LEU A 14 -15.27 0.12 -3.73
C LEU A 14 -16.55 -0.11 -2.89
N SER A 15 -17.39 -1.07 -3.26
CA SER A 15 -18.62 -1.36 -2.52
C SER A 15 -18.30 -1.79 -1.08
N LEU A 16 -18.98 -1.16 -0.11
CA LEU A 16 -18.89 -1.57 1.29
C LEU A 16 -19.85 -2.74 1.52
N ARG A 17 -19.32 -3.97 1.57
CA ARG A 17 -20.19 -5.13 1.77
C ARG A 17 -20.64 -5.27 3.24
N PRO A 18 -21.94 -5.56 3.50
CA PRO A 18 -22.48 -5.58 4.87
C PRO A 18 -21.81 -6.57 5.81
N LYS A 19 -21.25 -7.67 5.27
CA LYS A 19 -20.55 -8.69 6.07
C LYS A 19 -19.31 -8.12 6.74
N GLN A 20 -18.50 -7.36 6.01
CA GLN A 20 -17.26 -6.71 6.46
C GLN A 20 -17.56 -5.72 7.58
N ARG A 21 -18.60 -4.90 7.37
CA ARG A 21 -19.10 -3.97 8.39
C ARG A 21 -19.47 -4.69 9.67
N ARG A 22 -20.30 -5.74 9.58
CA ARG A 22 -20.73 -6.53 10.76
C ARG A 22 -19.54 -7.13 11.51
N THR A 23 -18.52 -7.64 10.79
CA THR A 23 -17.30 -8.15 11.42
C THR A 23 -16.54 -7.07 12.20
N LEU A 24 -16.32 -5.90 11.60
CA LEU A 24 -15.62 -4.80 12.27
C LEU A 24 -16.40 -4.28 13.49
N GLU A 25 -17.72 -4.17 13.38
CA GLU A 25 -18.60 -3.79 14.49
C GLU A 25 -18.58 -4.81 15.64
N PHE A 26 -18.58 -6.10 15.31
CA PHE A 26 -18.49 -7.17 16.30
C PHE A 26 -17.17 -7.07 17.08
N VAL A 27 -16.03 -7.01 16.37
CA VAL A 27 -14.69 -6.97 16.97
C VAL A 27 -14.50 -5.74 17.86
N VAL A 28 -14.94 -4.55 17.40
CA VAL A 28 -14.75 -3.33 18.21
C VAL A 28 -15.63 -3.33 19.46
N ARG A 29 -16.86 -3.83 19.38
CA ARG A 29 -17.77 -3.92 20.54
C ARG A 29 -17.26 -4.92 21.57
N ASP A 30 -16.64 -6.00 21.12
CA ASP A 30 -16.11 -7.05 21.99
C ASP A 30 -14.80 -6.60 22.68
N LEU A 31 -13.80 -6.18 21.90
CA LEU A 31 -12.48 -5.83 22.44
C LEU A 31 -12.45 -4.45 23.11
N TYR A 32 -13.26 -3.51 22.63
CA TYR A 32 -13.28 -2.13 23.10
C TYR A 32 -14.73 -1.65 23.35
N PRO A 33 -15.45 -2.23 24.34
CA PRO A 33 -16.87 -1.93 24.58
C PRO A 33 -17.15 -0.45 24.89
N ARG A 34 -16.14 0.30 25.37
CA ARG A 34 -16.20 1.76 25.60
C ARG A 34 -15.36 2.56 24.60
N GLY A 35 -14.95 1.96 23.49
CA GLY A 35 -14.04 2.54 22.49
C GLY A 35 -14.66 3.57 21.55
N GLY A 36 -15.98 3.75 21.60
CA GLY A 36 -16.71 4.76 20.84
C GLY A 36 -18.15 4.36 20.54
N ASN A 37 -18.92 5.29 19.98
CA ASN A 37 -20.29 5.02 19.55
C ASN A 37 -20.31 4.46 18.11
N VAL A 38 -20.55 3.15 17.97
CA VAL A 38 -20.61 2.46 16.67
C VAL A 38 -21.73 3.02 15.78
N SER A 39 -22.83 3.55 16.34
CA SER A 39 -23.91 4.13 15.54
C SER A 39 -23.49 5.41 14.80
N GLN A 40 -22.40 6.05 15.25
CA GLN A 40 -21.81 7.24 14.63
C GLN A 40 -20.55 6.90 13.81
N ALA A 41 -20.24 5.62 13.61
CA ALA A 41 -19.08 5.21 12.84
C ALA A 41 -19.24 5.55 11.36
N VAL A 42 -18.20 6.14 10.78
CA VAL A 42 -18.09 6.36 9.33
C VAL A 42 -17.37 5.18 8.71
N PHE A 43 -17.95 4.60 7.66
CA PHE A 43 -17.38 3.47 6.94
C PHE A 43 -16.90 3.90 5.56
N TRP A 44 -15.77 3.34 5.14
CA TRP A 44 -15.24 3.54 3.80
C TRP A 44 -14.41 2.33 3.39
N THR A 45 -14.17 2.26 2.09
CA THR A 45 -13.29 1.30 1.43
C THR A 45 -12.17 2.06 0.73
N GLY A 46 -11.14 1.34 0.31
CA GLY A 46 -10.04 1.92 -0.45
C GLY A 46 -9.22 0.84 -1.12
N LEU A 47 -8.64 1.19 -2.26
CA LEU A 47 -7.77 0.29 -3.01
C LEU A 47 -6.35 0.36 -2.47
N ARG A 48 -5.65 -0.77 -2.50
CA ARG A 48 -4.24 -0.87 -2.12
C ARG A 48 -3.43 -1.21 -3.36
N PRO A 49 -2.57 -0.31 -3.87
CA PRO A 49 -1.65 -0.68 -4.93
C PRO A 49 -0.66 -1.69 -4.35
N MET A 50 -0.68 -2.91 -4.86
CA MET A 50 0.15 -4.02 -4.41
C MET A 50 0.81 -4.70 -5.60
N THR A 51 2.03 -5.17 -5.40
CA THR A 51 2.70 -6.06 -6.33
C THR A 51 2.38 -7.53 -6.00
N PRO A 52 2.56 -8.47 -6.95
CA PRO A 52 2.36 -9.89 -6.70
C PRO A 52 3.25 -10.47 -5.59
N ASP A 53 4.45 -9.92 -5.40
CA ASP A 53 5.42 -10.35 -4.37
C ASP A 53 5.37 -9.49 -3.08
N GLY A 54 4.44 -8.53 -3.00
CA GLY A 54 4.24 -7.63 -1.87
C GLY A 54 5.29 -6.53 -1.67
N THR A 55 6.44 -6.59 -2.36
CA THR A 55 7.49 -5.58 -2.23
C THR A 55 7.24 -4.44 -3.22
N PRO A 56 7.27 -3.16 -2.81
CA PRO A 56 6.98 -2.04 -3.69
C PRO A 56 7.93 -1.97 -4.89
N VAL A 57 7.45 -1.34 -5.96
CA VAL A 57 8.29 -0.94 -7.09
C VAL A 57 8.75 0.49 -6.86
N VAL A 58 10.04 0.66 -6.59
CA VAL A 58 10.71 1.94 -6.34
C VAL A 58 12.00 2.03 -7.15
N GLY A 59 12.10 2.98 -8.07
CA GLY A 59 13.31 3.20 -8.86
C GLY A 59 13.03 3.64 -10.30
N PRO A 60 14.06 3.67 -11.16
CA PRO A 60 13.88 4.00 -12.58
C PRO A 60 13.01 2.94 -13.28
N SER A 61 12.26 3.39 -14.29
CA SER A 61 11.59 2.51 -15.25
C SER A 61 12.50 2.22 -16.45
N THR A 62 12.02 1.42 -17.41
CA THR A 62 12.69 1.21 -18.70
C THR A 62 12.68 2.46 -19.59
N TYR A 63 11.81 3.43 -19.31
CA TYR A 63 11.74 4.69 -20.03
C TYR A 63 12.67 5.73 -19.42
N ARG A 64 13.37 6.47 -20.29
CA ARG A 64 14.24 7.58 -19.89
C ARG A 64 13.46 8.61 -19.09
N ASN A 65 14.04 9.06 -17.96
CA ASN A 65 13.49 10.10 -17.09
C ASN A 65 12.12 9.78 -16.48
N LEU A 66 11.74 8.49 -16.38
CA LEU A 66 10.54 8.05 -15.68
C LEU A 66 10.92 7.15 -14.49
N TYR A 67 10.44 7.51 -13.31
CA TYR A 67 10.65 6.80 -12.05
C TYR A 67 9.32 6.33 -11.47
N LEU A 68 9.33 5.20 -10.76
CA LEU A 68 8.16 4.59 -10.15
C LEU A 68 8.28 4.62 -8.63
N ASN A 69 7.16 4.86 -7.96
CA ASN A 69 6.99 4.79 -6.50
C ASN A 69 5.61 4.22 -6.18
N THR A 70 5.43 2.90 -6.35
CA THR A 70 4.10 2.28 -6.23
C THR A 70 4.17 0.89 -5.61
N GLY A 71 3.01 0.30 -5.33
CA GLY A 71 2.93 -1.09 -4.88
C GLY A 71 3.17 -1.31 -3.38
N HIS A 72 3.19 -0.26 -2.55
CA HIS A 72 3.49 -0.36 -1.11
C HIS A 72 2.42 -1.09 -0.27
N GLY A 73 1.28 -1.44 -0.86
CA GLY A 73 0.22 -2.19 -0.20
C GLY A 73 -0.27 -1.56 1.09
N THR A 74 -0.29 -2.35 2.16
CA THR A 74 -0.71 -1.90 3.50
C THR A 74 0.31 -1.02 4.20
N LEU A 75 1.55 -0.97 3.70
CA LEU A 75 2.69 -0.31 4.33
C LEU A 75 3.06 1.03 3.66
N GLY A 76 2.18 1.59 2.83
CA GLY A 76 2.41 2.86 2.13
C GLY A 76 2.78 4.02 3.06
N TRP A 77 2.10 4.17 4.21
CA TRP A 77 2.44 5.20 5.19
C TRP A 77 3.79 4.96 5.86
N THR A 78 4.16 3.71 6.09
CA THR A 78 5.43 3.34 6.72
C THR A 78 6.61 3.54 5.77
N MET A 79 6.48 3.08 4.53
CA MET A 79 7.58 3.04 3.55
C MET A 79 7.67 4.31 2.69
N GLY A 80 6.56 5.01 2.50
CA GLY A 80 6.44 6.16 1.58
C GLY A 80 7.53 7.24 1.77
N PRO A 81 7.79 7.72 3.00
CA PRO A 81 8.84 8.72 3.22
C PRO A 81 10.24 8.24 2.82
N GLY A 82 10.57 6.97 3.13
CA GLY A 82 11.85 6.36 2.76
C GLY A 82 11.98 6.18 1.25
N SER A 83 10.94 5.67 0.58
CA SER A 83 10.91 5.53 -0.89
C SER A 83 10.99 6.90 -1.59
N GLY A 84 10.34 7.92 -1.05
CA GLY A 84 10.40 9.29 -1.57
C GLY A 84 11.81 9.87 -1.50
N ARG A 85 12.50 9.70 -0.37
CA ARG A 85 13.91 10.12 -0.21
C ARG A 85 14.83 9.38 -1.18
N LEU A 86 14.66 8.07 -1.31
CA LEU A 86 15.43 7.25 -2.24
C LEU A 86 15.30 7.79 -3.68
N LEU A 87 14.08 8.06 -4.14
CA LEU A 87 13.85 8.61 -5.47
C LEU A 87 14.39 10.03 -5.64
N ALA A 88 14.23 10.89 -4.63
CA ALA A 88 14.78 12.24 -4.69
C ALA A 88 16.30 12.23 -4.91
N ASN A 89 17.02 11.32 -4.24
CA ASN A 89 18.45 11.10 -4.48
C ASN A 89 18.72 10.68 -5.92
N LEU A 90 18.05 9.62 -6.40
CA LEU A 90 18.25 9.09 -7.75
C LEU A 90 17.97 10.11 -8.85
N ILE A 91 16.91 10.91 -8.69
CA ILE A 91 16.53 11.97 -9.64
C ILE A 91 17.56 13.11 -9.64
N SER A 92 18.15 13.40 -8.48
CA SER A 92 19.13 14.48 -8.32
C SER A 92 20.57 14.06 -8.65
N GLY A 93 20.78 12.85 -9.17
CA GLY A 93 22.12 12.30 -9.46
C GLY A 93 22.96 12.00 -8.21
N GLN A 94 22.31 11.84 -7.05
CA GLN A 94 22.94 11.48 -5.78
C GLN A 94 22.92 9.96 -5.58
N ASP A 95 23.78 9.47 -4.68
CA ASP A 95 23.83 8.06 -4.34
C ASP A 95 22.50 7.55 -3.72
N ALA A 96 22.15 6.32 -4.08
CA ALA A 96 21.01 5.63 -3.51
C ALA A 96 21.20 5.43 -1.99
N SER A 97 20.19 5.76 -1.19
CA SER A 97 20.28 5.60 0.27
C SER A 97 20.29 4.14 0.73
N ILE A 98 19.84 3.22 -0.13
CA ILE A 98 19.85 1.75 0.04
C ILE A 98 20.07 1.08 -1.32
N PRO A 99 20.51 -0.19 -1.38
CA PRO A 99 20.58 -0.95 -2.63
C PRO A 99 19.21 -1.04 -3.31
N LEU A 100 19.19 -0.89 -4.64
CA LEU A 100 17.97 -0.99 -5.45
C LEU A 100 17.60 -2.44 -5.80
N SER A 101 18.49 -3.39 -5.52
CA SER A 101 18.27 -4.80 -5.80
C SER A 101 16.96 -5.26 -5.17
N GLY A 102 16.06 -5.77 -6.00
CA GLY A 102 14.76 -6.22 -5.58
C GLY A 102 13.74 -5.11 -5.24
N LEU A 103 14.00 -3.86 -5.60
CA LEU A 103 13.02 -2.77 -5.51
C LEU A 103 12.56 -2.27 -6.88
N THR A 104 13.34 -2.50 -7.94
CA THR A 104 13.04 -2.02 -9.29
C THR A 104 12.07 -2.94 -10.04
N MET A 105 11.62 -2.49 -11.22
CA MET A 105 10.83 -3.28 -12.16
C MET A 105 11.56 -4.50 -12.71
N ASP A 106 12.89 -4.55 -12.62
CA ASP A 106 13.73 -5.61 -13.20
C ASP A 106 13.36 -7.02 -12.73
N ARG A 107 12.64 -7.12 -11.60
CA ARG A 107 12.10 -8.38 -11.10
C ARG A 107 10.97 -8.97 -11.94
N TYR A 108 10.29 -8.15 -12.74
CA TYR A 108 9.15 -8.56 -13.59
C TYR A 108 9.47 -8.45 -15.08
N LEU A 109 10.60 -7.86 -15.44
CA LEU A 109 11.06 -7.83 -16.81
C LEU A 109 11.63 -9.22 -17.13
N ASP A 110 11.09 -9.86 -18.16
CA ASP A 110 11.70 -11.08 -18.71
C ASP A 110 13.14 -10.76 -19.08
N LYS A 111 14.09 -11.56 -18.59
CA LYS A 111 15.53 -11.40 -18.90
C LYS A 111 15.88 -11.77 -20.35
N ALA A 112 14.87 -12.03 -21.19
CA ALA A 112 14.99 -12.44 -22.57
C ALA A 112 14.25 -11.44 -23.47
N ALA A 113 14.85 -10.27 -23.65
CA ALA A 113 14.59 -9.37 -24.77
C ALA A 113 15.94 -8.88 -25.29
#